data_AF-D3DD39-F1
#
_entry.id   AF-D3DD39-F1
#
_cell.length_a   1.000
_cell.length_b   1.000
_cell.length_c   1.000
_cell.angle_alpha   90.00
_cell.angle_beta   90.00
_cell.angle_gamma   90.00
#
_symmetry.space_group_name_H-M   'P 1'
#
loop_
_entity.id
_entity.type
_entity.pdbx_description
1 polymer ?
#
loop_
_entity_poly.entity_id
_entity_poly.type
_entity_poly.pdbx_seq_one_letter_code
_entity_poly.pdbx_strand_id
1 'polypeptide(L)'
;MHDDTETTQLDEWMIVELMGRVRRAGRVREVEVAGKGFLRLDVPNGDGWATQLIAPDAVYALTPTSEETARAAAARWQPEPVHRWELPAAPARTVDADDHDDEEAPF
;
A
#
# COMPACT_ATOMS: atom_id res chain seq x y z
N MET A 1 -44.20 -10.11 4.35
CA MET A 1 -43.25 -9.81 3.26
C MET A 1 -41.89 -9.76 3.93
N HIS A 2 -41.19 -10.90 3.95
CA HIS A 2 -39.81 -10.94 4.43
C HIS A 2 -38.96 -10.50 3.25
N ASP A 3 -38.31 -9.35 3.40
CA ASP A 3 -37.28 -8.90 2.49
C ASP A 3 -36.01 -9.63 2.92
N ASP A 4 -35.65 -10.69 2.21
CA ASP A 4 -34.37 -11.38 2.37
C ASP A 4 -33.27 -10.43 1.91
N THR A 5 -32.75 -9.61 2.83
CA THR A 5 -31.61 -8.74 2.56
C THR A 5 -30.36 -9.61 2.46
N GLU A 6 -30.04 -10.05 1.23
CA GLU A 6 -28.78 -10.71 0.92
C GLU A 6 -27.62 -9.78 1.30
N THR A 7 -26.92 -10.11 2.39
CA THR A 7 -25.80 -9.31 2.89
C THR A 7 -24.57 -9.65 2.06
N THR A 8 -24.34 -8.91 0.97
CA THR A 8 -23.12 -9.03 0.18
C THR A 8 -21.92 -8.63 1.03
N GLN A 9 -20.96 -9.55 1.20
CA GLN A 9 -19.70 -9.25 1.88
C GLN A 9 -18.96 -8.16 1.11
N LEU A 10 -18.47 -7.14 1.82
CA LEU A 10 -17.69 -6.07 1.23
C LEU A 10 -16.41 -6.64 0.59
N ASP A 11 -16.31 -6.55 -0.72
CA ASP A 11 -15.09 -6.80 -1.49
C ASP A 11 -15.13 -5.84 -2.67
N GLU A 12 -14.60 -4.62 -2.50
CA GLU A 12 -14.73 -3.56 -3.50
C GLU A 12 -13.49 -2.69 -3.67
N TRP A 13 -13.33 -2.10 -4.85
CA TRP A 13 -12.28 -1.13 -5.11
C TRP A 13 -12.70 0.24 -4.60
N MET A 14 -11.88 0.87 -3.77
CA MET A 14 -12.25 2.12 -3.12
C MET A 14 -11.06 3.07 -2.95
N ILE A 15 -11.38 4.36 -2.86
CA ILE A 15 -10.53 5.35 -2.20
C ILE A 15 -10.98 5.45 -0.75
N VAL A 16 -10.03 5.35 0.18
CA VAL A 16 -10.25 5.39 1.62
C VAL A 16 -9.59 6.65 2.18
N GLU A 17 -10.39 7.51 2.81
CA GLU A 17 -9.90 8.69 3.52
C GLU A 17 -9.81 8.38 5.01
N LEU A 18 -8.61 8.45 5.56
CA LEU A 18 -8.32 8.18 6.96
C LEU A 18 -8.15 9.49 7.71
N MET A 19 -8.92 9.68 8.78
CA MET A 19 -8.81 10.83 9.68
C MET A 19 -8.79 12.21 8.96
N GLY A 20 -9.46 12.30 7.81
CA GLY A 20 -9.61 13.52 7.00
C GLY A 20 -8.33 14.07 6.35
N ARG A 21 -7.18 13.39 6.46
CA ARG A 21 -5.88 13.89 5.95
C ARG A 21 -5.18 12.91 5.03
N VAL A 22 -5.29 11.62 5.32
CA VAL A 22 -4.56 10.58 4.61
C VAL A 22 -5.51 9.91 3.63
N ARG A 23 -5.09 9.81 2.36
CA ARG A 23 -5.84 9.09 1.33
C ARG A 23 -5.07 7.86 0.91
N ARG A 24 -5.79 6.75 0.75
CA ARG A 24 -5.27 5.49 0.21
C ARG A 24 -6.28 4.96 -0.79
N ALA A 25 -5.83 4.08 -1.68
CA ALA A 25 -6.70 3.44 -2.66
C ALA A 25 -6.28 1.99 -2.83
N GLY A 26 -7.26 1.11 -2.98
CA GLY A 26 -7.00 -0.33 -3.03
C GLY A 26 -8.27 -1.15 -2.96
N ARG A 27 -8.11 -2.47 -2.85
CA ARG A 27 -9.21 -3.40 -2.66
C ARG A 27 -9.53 -3.49 -1.18
N VAL A 28 -10.79 -3.26 -0.81
CA VAL A 28 -11.27 -3.21 0.57
C VAL A 28 -12.12 -4.43 0.85
N ARG A 29 -11.83 -5.10 1.97
CA ARG A 29 -12.67 -6.17 2.53
C ARG A 29 -12.87 -6.01 4.03
N GLU A 30 -13.96 -6.52 4.55
CA GLU A 30 -14.14 -6.68 5.99
C GLU A 30 -13.39 -7.92 6.49
N VAL A 31 -12.70 -7.79 7.61
CA VAL A 31 -12.03 -8.90 8.30
C VAL A 31 -12.19 -8.75 9.81
N GLU A 32 -12.14 -9.87 10.53
CA GLU A 32 -12.05 -9.88 12.00
C GLU A 32 -10.65 -10.29 12.43
N VAL A 33 -10.06 -9.54 13.37
CA VAL A 33 -8.79 -9.86 14.00
C VAL A 33 -8.94 -9.74 15.51
N ALA A 34 -8.70 -10.84 16.22
CA ALA A 34 -8.81 -10.94 17.68
C ALA A 34 -10.18 -10.44 18.22
N GLY A 35 -11.28 -10.83 17.56
CA GLY A 35 -12.63 -10.46 17.97
C GLY A 35 -13.03 -9.01 17.64
N LYS A 36 -12.24 -8.30 16.84
CA LYS A 36 -12.51 -6.92 16.42
C LYS A 36 -12.56 -6.81 14.91
N GLY A 37 -13.55 -6.09 14.38
CA GLY A 37 -13.69 -5.82 12.96
C GLY A 37 -12.68 -4.78 12.48
N PHE A 38 -12.14 -5.00 11.27
CA PHE A 38 -11.26 -4.09 10.56
C PHE A 38 -11.63 -4.08 9.08
N LEU A 39 -11.36 -2.96 8.41
CA LEU A 39 -11.22 -2.94 6.96
C LEU A 39 -9.79 -3.38 6.61
N ARG A 40 -9.69 -4.47 5.85
CA ARG A 40 -8.45 -4.82 5.16
C ARG A 40 -8.39 -4.05 3.85
N LEU A 41 -7.40 -3.19 3.72
CA LEU A 41 -7.09 -2.46 2.50
C LEU A 41 -5.81 -3.02 1.86
N ASP A 42 -5.95 -3.68 0.72
CA ASP A 42 -4.81 -4.12 -0.09
C ASP A 42 -4.47 -3.01 -1.11
N VAL A 43 -3.41 -2.23 -0.84
CA VAL A 43 -2.94 -1.12 -1.69
C VAL A 43 -1.96 -1.67 -2.75
N PRO A 44 -2.23 -1.54 -4.05
CA PRO A 44 -1.29 -1.97 -5.10
C PRO A 44 0.05 -1.23 -5.00
N ASN A 45 1.16 -1.96 -5.10
CA ASN A 45 2.51 -1.42 -5.09
C ASN A 45 3.42 -2.23 -6.03
N GLY A 46 3.63 -1.72 -7.26
CA GLY A 46 4.34 -2.46 -8.30
C GLY A 46 3.61 -3.78 -8.62
N ASP A 47 4.37 -4.88 -8.62
CA ASP A 47 3.84 -6.24 -8.82
C ASP A 47 3.19 -6.83 -7.56
N GLY A 48 3.26 -6.13 -6.42
CA GLY A 48 2.77 -6.60 -5.12
C GLY A 48 1.72 -5.69 -4.50
N TRP A 49 1.52 -5.88 -3.19
CA TRP A 49 0.53 -5.16 -2.40
C TRP A 49 1.09 -4.82 -1.02
N ALA A 50 0.74 -3.65 -0.51
CA ALA A 50 0.89 -3.28 0.89
C ALA A 50 -0.49 -3.37 1.57
N THR A 51 -0.64 -4.27 2.53
CA THR A 51 -1.90 -4.45 3.25
C THR A 51 -1.93 -3.61 4.52
N GLN A 52 -3.03 -2.89 4.73
CA GLN A 52 -3.32 -2.18 5.96
C GLN A 52 -4.61 -2.71 6.59
N LEU A 53 -4.58 -2.95 7.90
CA LEU A 53 -5.78 -3.24 8.69
C LEU A 53 -6.20 -1.95 9.39
N ILE A 54 -7.37 -1.45 9.02
CA ILE A 54 -7.84 -0.13 9.41
C ILE A 54 -9.05 -0.33 10.32
N ALA A 55 -8.97 0.21 11.54
CA ALA A 55 -10.11 0.22 12.44
C ALA A 55 -11.25 1.05 11.80
N PRO A 56 -12.52 0.64 11.88
CA PRO A 56 -13.62 1.37 11.25
C PRO A 56 -13.68 2.85 11.65
N ASP A 57 -13.43 3.15 12.93
CA ASP A 57 -13.42 4.53 13.46
C ASP A 57 -12.30 5.41 12.85
N ALA A 58 -11.29 4.81 12.22
CA ALA A 58 -10.23 5.52 11.52
C ALA A 58 -10.68 6.12 10.17
N VAL A 59 -11.79 5.62 9.63
CA VAL A 59 -12.28 5.93 8.28
C VAL A 59 -13.17 7.17 8.35
N TYR A 60 -12.75 8.20 7.62
CA TYR A 60 -13.56 9.40 7.41
C TYR A 60 -14.55 9.22 6.25
N ALA A 61 -14.09 8.63 5.15
CA ALA A 61 -14.92 8.37 3.97
C ALA A 61 -14.43 7.16 3.18
N LEU A 62 -15.38 6.47 2.55
CA LEU A 62 -15.16 5.44 1.54
C LEU A 62 -15.80 5.90 0.23
N THR A 63 -15.02 5.88 -0.84
CA THR A 63 -15.49 6.21 -2.19
C THR A 63 -15.29 4.98 -3.07
N PRO A 64 -16.33 4.15 -3.26
CA PRO A 64 -16.30 3.05 -4.23
C PRO A 64 -15.97 3.58 -5.63
N THR A 65 -15.11 2.84 -6.34
CA THR A 65 -14.61 3.25 -7.65
C THR A 65 -14.18 2.04 -8.47
N SER A 66 -13.75 2.26 -9.71
CA SER A 66 -13.22 1.19 -10.56
C SER A 66 -11.81 0.76 -10.11
N GLU A 67 -11.43 -0.46 -10.46
CA GLU A 67 -10.06 -0.96 -10.29
C GLU A 67 -9.02 -0.01 -10.90
N GLU A 68 -9.29 0.44 -12.13
CA GLU A 68 -8.41 1.36 -12.87
C GLU A 68 -8.16 2.65 -12.08
N THR A 69 -9.23 3.27 -11.57
CA THR A 69 -9.14 4.51 -10.78
C THR A 69 -8.38 4.29 -9.47
N ALA A 70 -8.68 3.20 -8.76
CA ALA A 70 -8.04 2.88 -7.50
C ALA A 70 -6.53 2.60 -7.68
N ARG A 71 -6.12 1.88 -8.72
CA ARG A 71 -4.70 1.63 -9.03
C ARG A 71 -3.97 2.91 -9.40
N ALA A 72 -4.58 3.77 -10.22
CA ALA A 72 -3.99 5.06 -10.59
C ALA A 72 -3.81 5.98 -9.36
N ALA A 73 -4.77 5.98 -8.44
CA ALA A 73 -4.69 6.71 -7.17
C ALA A 73 -3.62 6.10 -6.23
N ALA A 74 -3.57 4.77 -6.11
CA ALA A 74 -2.61 4.07 -5.26
C ALA A 74 -1.17 4.38 -5.67
N ALA A 75 -0.88 4.43 -6.98
CA ALA A 75 0.44 4.80 -7.49
C ALA A 75 0.89 6.22 -7.06
N ARG A 76 -0.04 7.13 -6.76
CA ARG A 76 0.25 8.50 -6.31
C ARG A 76 0.27 8.66 -4.79
N TRP A 77 -0.47 7.82 -4.06
CA TRP A 77 -0.67 7.94 -2.61
C TRP A 77 -0.07 6.77 -1.83
N GLN A 78 1.05 6.21 -2.33
CA GLN A 78 1.70 5.08 -1.71
C GLN A 78 2.04 5.38 -0.24
N PRO A 79 1.71 4.48 0.70
CA PRO A 79 2.18 4.59 2.06
C PRO A 79 3.70 4.37 2.09
N GLU A 80 4.46 5.40 2.47
CA GLU A 80 5.84 5.18 2.89
C GLU A 80 5.82 4.36 4.20
N PRO A 81 6.51 3.20 4.28
CA PRO A 81 6.55 2.39 5.50
C PRO A 81 7.19 3.12 6.67
N VAL A 82 8.06 4.09 6.37
CA VAL A 82 8.80 4.92 7.31
C VAL A 82 8.96 6.30 6.69
N HIS A 83 8.87 7.35 7.50
CA HIS A 83 9.20 8.68 7.02
C HIS A 83 10.71 8.84 6.83
N ARG A 84 11.15 9.73 5.92
CA ARG A 84 12.58 9.97 5.64
C ARG A 84 13.42 10.27 6.90
N TRP A 85 12.81 10.80 7.96
CA TRP A 85 13.49 11.14 9.21
C TRP A 85 13.51 9.99 10.24
N GLU A 86 12.80 8.89 10.00
CA GLU A 86 12.74 7.74 10.93
C GLU A 86 13.92 6.78 10.76
N LEU A 87 14.54 6.76 9.59
CA LEU A 87 15.73 5.94 9.33
C LEU A 87 16.96 6.82 9.06
N PRO A 88 18.13 6.49 9.61
CA PRO A 88 19.38 7.11 9.17
C PRO A 88 19.58 6.86 7.68
N ALA A 89 20.15 7.84 6.97
CA ALA A 89 20.48 7.69 5.56
C ALA A 89 21.30 6.41 5.35
N ALA A 90 20.90 5.58 4.38
CA ALA A 90 21.66 4.39 4.05
C ALA A 90 23.12 4.80 3.75
N PRO A 91 24.12 4.08 4.29
CA PRO A 91 25.51 4.37 3.97
C PRO A 91 25.70 4.30 2.46
N ALA A 92 26.46 5.25 1.90
CA ALA A 92 26.80 5.23 0.49
C ALA A 92 27.47 3.89 0.18
N ARG A 93 26.94 3.16 -0.81
CA ARG A 93 27.61 1.96 -1.31
C ARG A 93 28.91 2.42 -1.94
N THR A 94 30.04 2.15 -1.31
CA THR A 94 31.33 2.19 -1.98
C THR A 94 31.36 0.99 -2.91
N VAL A 95 31.35 1.25 -4.22
CA VAL A 95 31.80 0.27 -5.18
C VAL A 95 33.31 0.25 -5.02
N ASP A 96 33.85 -0.82 -4.42
CA ASP A 96 35.29 -1.05 -4.48
C ASP A 96 35.60 -1.32 -5.96
N ALA A 97 36.31 -0.37 -6.57
CA ALA A 97 36.88 -0.55 -7.88
C ALA A 97 38.06 -1.52 -7.72
N ASP A 98 37.75 -2.83 -7.71
CA ASP A 98 38.77 -3.85 -7.85
C ASP A 98 39.42 -3.70 -9.22
N ASP A 99 40.63 -3.14 -9.18
CA ASP A 99 41.75 -3.17 -10.12
C ASP A 99 41.43 -3.50 -11.58
N HIS A 100 41.34 -2.44 -12.38
CA HIS A 100 41.98 -2.46 -13.69
C HIS A 100 43.50 -2.50 -13.46
N ASP A 101 44.11 -3.68 -13.58
CA ASP A 101 45.52 -3.74 -13.97
C ASP A 101 45.58 -4.24 -15.42
N ASP A 102 45.58 -3.27 -16.33
CA ASP A 102 45.98 -3.42 -17.71
C ASP A 102 47.48 -3.78 -17.74
N GLU A 103 47.83 -5.06 -17.79
CA GLU A 103 49.18 -5.45 -18.20
C GLU A 103 49.20 -5.66 -19.73
N GLU A 104 49.31 -4.55 -20.46
CA GLU A 104 49.58 -4.53 -21.89
C GLU A 104 51.09 -4.83 -22.16
N ALA A 105 51.35 -6.06 -22.65
CA ALA A 105 52.37 -6.52 -23.61
C ALA A 105 53.91 -6.33 -23.31
N PRO A 106 54.79 -7.28 -23.73
CA PRO A 106 55.20 -7.27 -25.15
C PRO A 106 55.60 -8.63 -25.80
N PHE A 107 55.41 -8.65 -27.13
CA PHE A 107 55.89 -9.56 -28.22
C PHE A 107 55.37 -11.00 -28.31
#